data_AF-V4XLV9-F1
#
_entry.id   AF-V4XLV9-F1
#
_cell.length_a   1.000
_cell.length_b   1.000
_cell.length_c   1.000
_cell.angle_alpha   90.00
_cell.angle_beta   90.00
_cell.angle_gamma   90.00
#
_symmetry.space_group_name_H-M   'P 1'
#
loop_
_entity.id
_entity.type
_entity.pdbx_description
1 polymer ?
#
loop_
_entity_poly.entity_id
_entity_poly.type
_entity_poly.pdbx_seq_one_letter_code
_entity_poly.pdbx_strand_id
1 'polypeptide(L)'
;MTRLPEFAVDLVELIALGLGSGVASFIGVELERTGIAGLAGGDLVVGVWALAMGLVALYIGVVALGYEQVLPRVRSLVDGT
;
A
#
# COMPACT_ATOMS: atom_id res chain seq x y z
N MET A 1 -7.12 3.21 -34.67
CA MET A 1 -7.55 1.95 -34.04
C MET A 1 -6.36 1.38 -33.26
N THR A 2 -6.09 1.93 -32.07
CA THR A 2 -4.95 1.55 -31.20
C THR A 2 -5.26 1.82 -29.71
N ARG A 3 -6.53 1.90 -29.30
CA ARG A 3 -6.90 2.20 -27.90
C ARG A 3 -6.87 0.97 -26.97
N LEU A 4 -7.02 -0.23 -27.52
CA LEU A 4 -6.97 -1.49 -26.77
C LEU A 4 -5.63 -1.75 -26.05
N PRO A 5 -4.45 -1.53 -26.67
CA PRO A 5 -3.19 -1.71 -25.98
C PRO A 5 -2.95 -0.66 -24.88
N GLU A 6 -3.34 0.60 -25.09
CA GLU A 6 -3.21 1.66 -24.08
C GLU A 6 -4.04 1.32 -22.82
N PHE A 7 -5.31 0.96 -23.00
CA PHE A 7 -6.17 0.56 -21.88
C PHE A 7 -5.63 -0.67 -21.12
N ALA A 8 -5.09 -1.65 -21.83
CA ALA A 8 -4.52 -2.83 -21.20
C ALA A 8 -3.27 -2.50 -20.35
N VAL A 9 -2.42 -1.60 -20.82
CA VAL A 9 -1.25 -1.12 -20.08
C VAL A 9 -1.69 -0.37 -18.83
N ASP A 10 -2.64 0.56 -18.95
CA ASP A 10 -3.17 1.32 -17.81
C ASP A 10 -3.83 0.41 -16.76
N LEU A 11 -4.56 -0.62 -17.19
CA LEU A 11 -5.18 -1.59 -16.30
C LEU A 11 -4.13 -2.43 -15.55
N VAL A 12 -3.07 -2.87 -16.23
CA VAL A 12 -1.97 -3.61 -15.62
C VAL A 12 -1.23 -2.73 -14.60
N GLU A 13 -0.97 -1.47 -14.92
CA GLU A 13 -0.35 -0.53 -14.00
C GLU A 13 -1.22 -0.31 -12.76
N LEU A 14 -2.54 -0.15 -12.94
CA LEU A 14 -3.47 0.00 -11.82
C LEU A 14 -3.51 -1.24 -10.91
N ILE A 15 -3.51 -2.43 -11.50
CA ILE A 15 -3.43 -3.69 -10.74
C ILE A 15 -2.11 -3.77 -9.98
N ALA A 16 -0.99 -3.44 -10.62
CA ALA A 16 0.33 -3.46 -9.98
C ALA A 16 0.39 -2.48 -8.79
N LEU A 17 -0.17 -1.28 -8.93
CA LEU A 17 -0.26 -0.29 -7.86
C LEU A 17 -1.17 -0.74 -6.72
N GLY A 18 -2.34 -1.32 -7.05
CA GLY A 18 -3.26 -1.89 -6.06
C GLY A 18 -2.62 -3.03 -5.27
N LEU A 19 -1.90 -3.92 -5.95
CA LEU A 19 -1.14 -4.99 -5.32
C LEU A 19 0.00 -4.44 -4.45
N GLY A 20 0.76 -3.46 -4.94
CA GLY A 20 1.82 -2.80 -4.17
C GLY A 20 1.29 -2.13 -2.90
N SER A 21 0.17 -1.40 -3.02
CA SER A 21 -0.57 -0.80 -1.91
C SER A 21 -1.01 -1.86 -0.90
N GLY A 22 -1.61 -2.95 -1.37
CA GLY A 22 -2.06 -4.05 -0.51
C GLY A 22 -0.91 -4.76 0.22
N VAL A 23 0.19 -5.05 -0.48
CA VAL A 23 1.37 -5.69 0.10
C VAL A 23 2.03 -4.79 1.13
N ALA A 24 2.23 -3.50 0.82
CA ALA A 24 2.81 -2.54 1.77
C ALA A 24 1.94 -2.42 3.03
N SER A 25 0.61 -2.37 2.86
CA SER A 25 -0.32 -2.32 3.98
C SER A 25 -0.27 -3.61 4.82
N PHE A 26 -0.20 -4.78 4.19
CA PHE A 26 -0.09 -6.06 4.87
C PHE A 26 1.20 -6.16 5.70
N ILE A 27 2.34 -5.76 5.12
CA ILE A 27 3.62 -5.69 5.83
C ILE A 27 3.52 -4.75 7.03
N GLY A 28 2.89 -3.59 6.84
CA GLY A 28 2.69 -2.62 7.92
C GLY A 28 1.90 -3.20 9.09
N VAL A 29 0.80 -3.91 8.83
CA VAL A 29 0.00 -4.59 9.88
C VAL A 29 0.81 -5.65 10.61
N GLU A 30 1.64 -6.43 9.92
CA GLU A 30 2.43 -7.48 10.56
C GLU A 30 3.58 -6.91 11.41
N LEU A 31 4.16 -5.79 10.98
CA LEU A 31 5.12 -5.02 11.76
C LEU A 31 4.50 -4.41 13.01
N GLU A 32 3.27 -3.91 12.94
CA GLU A 32 2.52 -3.44 14.12
C GLU A 32 2.34 -4.57 15.14
N ARG A 33 1.93 -5.77 14.69
CA ARG A 33 1.78 -6.95 15.55
C ARG A 33 3.08 -7.35 16.21
N THR A 34 4.16 -7.37 15.43
CA THR A 34 5.51 -7.67 15.91
C THR A 34 5.96 -6.63 16.94
N GLY A 35 5.68 -5.36 16.67
CA GLY A 35 6.00 -4.25 17.55
C GLY A 35 5.30 -4.36 18.91
N ILE A 36 3.99 -4.58 18.90
CA ILE A 36 3.19 -4.78 20.11
C ILE A 36 3.70 -5.99 20.90
N ALA A 37 3.99 -7.10 20.22
CA ALA A 37 4.52 -8.31 20.87
C ALA A 37 5.92 -8.06 21.48
N GLY A 38 6.79 -7.32 20.80
CA GLY A 38 8.11 -6.93 21.30
C GLY A 38 8.01 -6.05 22.55
N LEU A 39 7.14 -5.04 22.53
CA LEU A 39 6.88 -4.19 23.69
C LEU A 39 6.35 -4.99 24.88
N ALA A 40 5.38 -5.89 24.65
CA ALA A 40 4.82 -6.75 25.70
C ALA A 40 5.84 -7.76 26.25
N GLY A 41 6.78 -8.21 25.41
CA GLY A 41 7.87 -9.11 25.77
C GLY A 41 9.07 -8.43 26.44
N GLY A 42 9.08 -7.09 26.53
CA GLY A 42 10.17 -6.31 27.13
C GLY A 42 11.31 -5.94 26.17
N ASP A 43 11.23 -6.32 24.89
CA ASP A 43 12.16 -5.85 23.85
C ASP A 43 11.65 -4.54 23.25
N LEU A 44 11.98 -3.45 23.94
CA LEU A 44 11.55 -2.11 23.54
C LEU A 44 12.20 -1.64 22.25
N VAL A 45 13.43 -2.07 21.95
CA VAL A 45 14.17 -1.60 20.77
C VAL A 45 13.52 -2.16 19.51
N VAL A 46 13.33 -3.49 19.47
CA VAL A 46 12.66 -4.14 18.33
C VAL A 46 11.18 -3.74 18.29
N GLY A 47 10.53 -3.65 19.44
CA GLY A 47 9.14 -3.24 19.57
C GLY A 47 8.85 -1.88 18.94
N VAL A 48 9.55 -0.84 19.40
CA VAL A 48 9.38 0.53 18.89
C VAL A 48 9.76 0.65 17.43
N TRP A 49 10.87 0.01 17.02
CA TRP A 49 11.30 0.04 15.62
C TRP A 49 10.25 -0.59 14.69
N ALA A 50 9.69 -1.73 15.06
CA ALA A 50 8.68 -2.42 14.27
C ALA A 50 7.39 -1.61 14.18
N LEU A 51 6.93 -0.96 15.26
CA LEU A 51 5.79 -0.03 15.19
C LEU A 51 6.06 1.16 14.26
N ALA A 52 7.24 1.78 14.38
CA ALA A 52 7.58 2.91 13.52
C ALA A 52 7.59 2.53 12.03
N MET A 53 8.18 1.38 11.71
CA MET A 53 8.21 0.87 10.34
C MET A 53 6.83 0.38 9.88
N GLY A 54 6.01 -0.15 10.79
CA GLY A 54 4.63 -0.53 10.56
C GLY A 54 3.79 0.65 10.11
N LEU A 55 3.84 1.75 10.87
CA LEU A 55 3.22 3.03 10.53
C LEU A 55 3.68 3.56 9.17
N VAL A 56 4.99 3.53 8.89
CA VAL A 56 5.53 3.98 7.59
C VAL A 56 5.00 3.13 6.44
N ALA A 57 5.04 1.81 6.57
CA ALA A 57 4.55 0.89 5.53
C ALA A 57 3.03 1.04 5.31
N LEU A 58 2.26 1.24 6.38
CA LEU A 58 0.83 1.56 6.31
C LEU A 58 0.56 2.89 5.61
N TYR A 59 1.33 3.93 5.92
CA TYR A 59 1.20 5.22 5.25
C TYR A 59 1.48 5.10 3.75
N ILE A 60 2.55 4.41 3.38
CA ILE A 60 2.89 4.17 1.97
C ILE A 60 1.78 3.38 1.28
N GLY A 61 1.34 2.28 1.88
CA GLY A 61 0.30 1.42 1.32
C GLY A 61 -1.04 2.14 1.15
N VAL A 62 -1.54 2.78 2.21
CA VAL A 62 -2.88 3.36 2.25
C VAL A 62 -2.93 4.73 1.60
N VAL A 63 -2.01 5.63 1.96
CA VAL A 63 -2.07 7.04 1.56
C VAL A 63 -1.33 7.25 0.24
N ALA A 64 -0.03 6.98 0.19
CA ALA A 64 0.80 7.31 -0.96
C ALA A 64 0.49 6.47 -2.21
N LEU A 65 0.13 5.20 -2.02
CA LEU A 65 -0.23 4.31 -3.13
C LEU A 65 -1.75 4.21 -3.29
N GLY A 66 -2.49 3.91 -2.22
CA GLY A 66 -3.94 3.72 -2.28
C GLY A 66 -4.69 5.01 -2.63
N TYR A 67 -4.54 6.04 -1.81
CA TYR A 67 -5.33 7.26 -1.94
C TYR A 67 -4.82 8.18 -3.06
N GLU A 68 -3.51 8.36 -3.17
CA GLU A 68 -2.92 9.32 -4.11
C GLU A 68 -2.77 8.77 -5.53
N GLN A 69 -2.65 7.46 -5.71
CA GLN A 69 -2.38 6.86 -7.03
C GLN A 69 -3.49 5.95 -7.53
N VAL A 70 -3.96 5.01 -6.69
CA VAL A 70 -5.00 4.05 -7.11
C VAL A 70 -6.35 4.74 -7.25
N LEU A 71 -6.77 5.55 -6.27
CA LEU A 71 -8.09 6.19 -6.27
C LEU A 71 -8.33 7.15 -7.46
N PRO A 72 -7.39 8.04 -7.84
CA PRO A 72 -7.57 8.94 -8.98
C PRO A 72 -7.57 8.19 -10.31
N ARG A 73 -6.71 7.17 -10.47
CA ARG A 73 -6.66 6.32 -11.68
C ARG A 73 -7.90 5.46 -11.85
N VAL A 74 -8.47 4.93 -10.76
CA VAL A 74 -9.78 4.25 -10.82
C VAL A 74 -10.86 5.22 -11.31
N ARG A 75 -10.89 6.45 -10.78
CA ARG A 75 -11.87 7.46 -11.18
C ARG A 75 -11.74 7.84 -12.66
N SER A 76 -10.52 8.08 -13.16
CA SER A 76 -10.32 8.40 -14.58
C SER A 76 -10.79 7.27 -15.50
N LEU A 77 -10.54 6.01 -15.14
CA LEU A 77 -11.01 4.86 -15.91
C LEU A 77 -12.53 4.69 -15.90
N VAL A 78 -13.18 5.04 -14.78
CA VAL A 78 -14.65 4.97 -14.64
C VAL A 78 -15.34 6.14 -15.35
N ASP A 79 -14.78 7.35 -15.27
CA ASP A 79 -15.35 8.56 -15.85
C ASP A 79 -15.13 8.66 -17.37
N GLY A 80 -14.26 7.83 -17.95
CA GLY A 80 -14.13 7.62 -19.39
C GLY A 80 -13.51 8.79 -20.17
N THR A 81 -12.81 9.70 -19.48
CA THR A 81 -12.02 10.80 -20.06
C THR A 81 -10.61 10.39 -20.41
#